data_AF-A0A4Y2RD87-F1
#
_entry.id   AF-A0A4Y2RD87-F1
#
_cell.length_a   1.000
_cell.length_b   1.000
_cell.length_c   1.000
_cell.angle_alpha   90.00
_cell.angle_beta   90.00
_cell.angle_gamma   90.00
#
_symmetry.space_group_name_H-M   'P 1'
#
loop_
_entity.id
_entity.type
_entity.pdbx_description
1 polymer ?
#
loop_
_entity_poly.entity_id
_entity_poly.type
_entity_poly.pdbx_seq_one_letter_code
_entity_poly.pdbx_strand_id
1 'polypeptide(L)'
;MGVAKLPRIKDYWSSNPMLGNDKVKHTMARDRFMDIYRFFHISDRENEVSPNDPSFYMMRKLDPFMSCLRSNFQMHFEPYPHLSVDKAMVKYKGRLGIVQYMPNKPVKRGIKVWALCTSFFGYVYNFEPYCGKRDKLPRSDNGLGYSVVTFLTKNLSKGHHIYIDRFYTSVVLMKDLLKSGIYASGTVNTNRKFLPTNIKNVKLADNASSKCFQCIEEPNLTCTVWKDKKEIFLLSNGAKNEITTVKRRIGGNVSYVTCPKVSADYNKYMGGVDLADQYRKYYDISRKSRKW
;
A
#
# COMPACT_ATOMS: atom_id res chain seq x y z
N MET A 1 20.37 15.36 3.12
CA MET A 1 19.47 16.39 3.70
C MET A 1 18.21 15.82 4.38
N GLY A 2 17.98 14.51 4.40
CA GLY A 2 16.85 13.92 5.16
C GLY A 2 17.11 13.82 6.66
N VAL A 3 18.38 13.62 7.06
CA VAL A 3 18.83 13.54 8.46
C VAL A 3 18.93 14.94 9.09
N ALA A 4 19.80 15.81 8.56
CA ALA A 4 19.88 17.21 8.97
C ALA A 4 18.97 18.07 8.08
N LYS A 5 17.88 18.62 8.65
CA LYS A 5 16.89 19.43 7.93
C LYS A 5 17.04 20.92 8.26
N LEU A 6 17.51 21.70 7.28
CA LEU A 6 17.50 23.17 7.34
C LEU A 6 16.26 23.77 6.64
N PRO A 7 15.83 24.99 7.03
CA PRO A 7 14.58 25.61 6.56
C PRO A 7 14.47 25.77 5.04
N ARG A 8 15.54 26.26 4.39
CA ARG A 8 15.62 26.42 2.94
C ARG A 8 16.76 25.59 2.37
N ILE A 9 16.63 25.21 1.10
CA ILE A 9 17.66 24.41 0.43
C ILE A 9 19.00 25.15 0.31
N LYS A 10 18.98 26.48 0.17
CA LYS A 10 20.21 27.27 0.11
C LYS A 10 20.92 27.38 1.47
N ASP A 11 20.20 27.17 2.58
CA ASP A 11 20.76 27.32 3.92
C ASP A 11 21.82 26.25 4.24
N TYR A 12 21.86 25.12 3.50
CA TYR A 12 22.92 24.10 3.62
C TYR A 12 24.30 24.60 3.21
N TRP A 13 24.37 25.66 2.40
CA TRP A 13 25.61 26.31 1.99
C TRP A 13 25.88 27.61 2.74
N SER A 14 25.08 27.93 3.76
CA SER A 14 25.27 29.16 4.53
C SER A 14 26.57 29.13 5.32
N SER A 15 27.25 30.28 5.40
CA SER A 15 28.38 30.51 6.31
C SER A 15 27.93 30.87 7.73
N ASN A 16 26.63 31.08 7.95
CA ASN A 16 26.10 31.33 9.30
C ASN A 16 26.33 30.08 10.19
N PRO A 17 26.94 30.22 11.37
CA PRO A 17 27.22 29.09 12.28
C PRO A 17 26.00 28.29 12.74
N MET A 18 24.81 28.90 12.75
CA MET A 18 23.55 28.24 13.10
C MET A 18 22.91 27.49 11.91
N LEU A 19 23.48 27.65 10.72
CA LEU A 19 23.06 27.01 9.46
C LEU A 19 24.26 26.31 8.83
N GLY A 20 24.13 25.93 7.56
CA GLY A 20 25.18 25.24 6.84
C GLY A 20 25.24 23.76 7.18
N ASN A 21 25.81 22.99 6.26
CA ASN A 21 26.17 21.61 6.53
C ASN A 21 27.46 21.29 5.79
N ASP A 22 28.52 21.02 6.54
CA ASP A 22 29.85 20.92 5.94
C ASP A 22 29.96 19.75 4.97
N LYS A 23 29.32 18.61 5.26
CA LYS A 23 29.27 17.50 4.29
C LYS A 23 28.62 17.94 2.97
N VAL A 24 27.53 18.72 3.02
CA VAL A 24 26.87 19.22 1.80
C VAL A 24 27.75 20.22 1.07
N LYS A 25 28.37 21.17 1.78
CA LYS A 25 29.25 22.20 1.21
C LYS A 25 30.44 21.57 0.47
N HIS A 26 31.09 20.59 1.08
CA HIS A 26 32.26 19.91 0.51
C HIS A 26 31.91 18.96 -0.64
N THR A 27 30.67 18.46 -0.70
CA THR A 27 30.24 17.55 -1.79
C THR A 27 30.05 18.30 -3.12
N MET A 28 29.42 19.48 -3.10
CA MET A 28 29.10 20.22 -4.32
C MET A 28 28.82 21.69 -4.03
N ALA A 29 29.24 22.58 -4.92
CA ALA A 29 28.87 24.00 -4.85
C ALA A 29 27.35 24.22 -4.94
N ARG A 30 26.85 25.25 -4.24
CA ARG A 30 25.41 25.59 -4.18
C ARG A 30 24.78 25.72 -5.56
N ASP A 31 25.38 26.52 -6.43
CA ASP A 31 24.77 26.87 -7.71
C ASP A 31 24.76 25.68 -8.66
N ARG A 32 25.83 24.87 -8.65
CA ARG A 32 25.86 23.58 -9.36
C ARG A 32 24.74 22.64 -8.91
N PHE A 33 24.51 22.52 -7.62
CA PHE A 33 23.40 21.71 -7.09
C PHE A 33 22.04 22.25 -7.56
N MET A 34 21.85 23.57 -7.52
CA MET A 34 20.59 24.20 -7.95
C MET A 34 20.33 24.03 -9.45
N ASP A 35 21.38 24.07 -10.29
CA ASP A 35 21.28 23.81 -11.72
C ASP A 35 20.89 22.36 -11.98
N ILE A 36 21.57 21.40 -11.36
CA ILE A 36 21.22 19.98 -11.47
C ILE A 36 19.77 19.78 -11.02
N TYR A 37 19.38 20.29 -9.85
CA TYR A 37 18.01 20.19 -9.33
C TYR A 37 16.96 20.77 -10.28
N ARG A 38 17.28 21.89 -10.95
CA ARG A 38 16.38 22.54 -11.90
C ARG A 38 16.25 21.77 -13.22
N PHE A 39 17.34 21.23 -13.74
CA PHE A 39 17.39 20.63 -15.08
C PHE A 39 17.34 19.10 -15.09
N PHE A 40 17.29 18.47 -13.92
CA PHE A 40 17.13 17.02 -13.78
C PHE A 40 15.91 16.51 -14.55
N HIS A 41 16.14 15.46 -15.34
CA HIS A 41 15.16 14.73 -16.14
C HIS A 41 15.62 13.27 -16.26
N ILE A 42 14.68 12.34 -16.37
CA ILE A 42 14.95 10.89 -16.38
C ILE A 42 14.38 10.22 -17.64
N SER A 43 13.76 11.00 -18.52
CA SER A 43 13.19 10.51 -19.78
C SER A 43 13.78 11.24 -20.95
N ASP A 44 13.99 10.49 -22.04
CA ASP A 44 14.36 11.03 -23.32
C ASP A 44 13.21 11.87 -23.90
N ARG A 45 13.55 13.08 -24.36
CA ARG A 45 12.59 14.03 -24.93
C ARG A 45 12.16 13.64 -26.34
N GLU A 46 13.05 13.01 -27.10
CA GLU A 46 12.78 12.64 -28.49
C GLU A 46 11.71 11.55 -28.59
N ASN A 47 11.59 10.75 -27.53
CA ASN A 47 10.57 9.71 -27.40
C ASN A 47 9.25 10.24 -26.81
N GLU A 48 9.04 11.57 -26.70
CA GLU A 48 7.84 12.14 -26.09
C GLU A 48 6.56 11.98 -26.91
N VAL A 49 5.68 11.11 -26.40
CA VAL A 49 4.33 10.91 -26.94
C VAL A 49 3.37 12.00 -26.43
N SER A 50 2.53 12.52 -27.34
CA SER A 50 1.48 13.50 -27.08
C SER A 50 0.41 12.95 -26.12
N PRO A 51 -0.18 13.76 -25.21
CA PRO A 51 -1.30 13.35 -24.36
C PRO A 51 -2.56 12.88 -25.08
N ASN A 52 -2.69 13.17 -26.38
CA ASN A 52 -3.81 12.76 -27.22
C ASN A 52 -3.56 11.43 -27.95
N ASP A 53 -2.34 10.90 -27.88
CA ASP A 53 -1.99 9.64 -28.50
C ASP A 53 -2.63 8.46 -27.73
N PRO A 54 -3.19 7.45 -28.40
CA PRO A 54 -3.75 6.27 -27.75
C PRO A 54 -2.76 5.50 -26.86
N SER A 55 -1.46 5.55 -27.18
CA SER A 55 -0.38 4.92 -26.40
C SER A 55 0.06 5.74 -25.19
N PHE A 56 -0.50 6.93 -24.99
CA PHE A 56 -0.10 7.82 -23.90
C PHE A 56 -0.39 7.23 -22.52
N TYR A 57 0.66 7.10 -21.71
CA TYR A 57 0.59 6.76 -20.30
C TYR A 57 1.11 7.92 -19.43
N MET A 58 0.41 8.22 -18.33
CA MET A 58 0.70 9.40 -17.50
C MET A 58 2.11 9.42 -16.92
N MET A 59 2.60 8.29 -16.38
CA MET A 59 3.93 8.27 -15.74
C MET A 59 5.06 7.90 -16.70
N ARG A 60 4.86 8.01 -18.02
CA ARG A 60 5.87 7.63 -19.02
C ARG A 60 7.26 8.22 -18.78
N LYS A 61 7.33 9.43 -18.21
CA LYS A 61 8.61 10.10 -17.89
C LYS A 61 9.35 9.48 -16.70
N LEU A 62 8.63 8.83 -15.80
CA LEU A 62 9.18 8.16 -14.61
C LEU A 62 9.23 6.64 -14.77
N ASP A 63 8.49 6.08 -15.74
CA ASP A 63 8.31 4.64 -15.91
C ASP A 63 9.61 3.85 -16.09
N PRO A 64 10.63 4.32 -16.85
CA PRO A 64 11.89 3.60 -16.94
C PRO A 64 12.57 3.44 -15.57
N PHE A 65 12.56 4.52 -14.79
CA PHE A 65 13.14 4.53 -13.44
C PHE A 65 12.31 3.69 -12.46
N MET A 66 10.99 3.83 -12.47
CA MET A 66 10.10 3.03 -11.62
C MET A 66 10.17 1.53 -11.95
N SER A 67 10.31 1.18 -13.23
CA SER A 67 10.47 -0.21 -13.66
C SER A 67 11.81 -0.79 -13.19
N CYS A 68 12.89 -0.01 -13.29
CA CYS A 68 14.19 -0.38 -12.72
C CYS A 68 14.10 -0.59 -11.19
N LEU A 69 13.46 0.33 -10.47
CA LEU A 69 13.25 0.20 -9.02
C LEU A 69 12.46 -1.06 -8.66
N ARG A 70 11.32 -1.29 -9.32
CA ARG A 70 10.51 -2.50 -9.11
C ARG A 70 11.33 -3.77 -9.36
N SER A 71 12.08 -3.81 -10.45
CA SER A 71 12.93 -4.96 -10.79
C SER A 71 13.96 -5.22 -9.68
N ASN A 72 14.67 -4.18 -9.25
CA ASN A 72 15.67 -4.28 -8.20
C ASN A 72 15.06 -4.69 -6.86
N PHE A 73 13.87 -4.17 -6.51
CA PHE A 73 13.21 -4.51 -5.24
C PHE A 73 12.82 -6.00 -5.18
N GLN A 74 12.43 -6.57 -6.31
CA GLN A 74 12.04 -7.97 -6.39
C GLN A 74 13.25 -8.90 -6.57
N MET A 75 14.31 -8.44 -7.23
CA MET A 75 15.52 -9.23 -7.49
C MET A 75 16.40 -9.42 -6.24
N HIS A 76 16.50 -8.38 -5.40
CA HIS A 76 17.48 -8.36 -4.30
C HIS A 76 16.89 -8.69 -2.93
N PHE A 77 15.61 -9.05 -2.86
CA PHE A 77 14.96 -9.34 -1.59
C PHE A 77 13.80 -10.32 -1.77
N GLU A 78 13.95 -11.52 -1.19
CA GLU A 78 12.84 -12.46 -1.02
C GLU A 78 12.02 -12.03 0.20
N PRO A 79 10.71 -11.76 0.04
CA PRO A 79 9.89 -11.32 1.15
C PRO A 79 9.66 -12.40 2.21
N TYR A 80 9.41 -11.95 3.44
CA TYR A 80 8.92 -12.83 4.49
C TYR A 80 7.48 -13.27 4.20
N PRO A 81 7.00 -14.37 4.83
CA PRO A 81 5.71 -14.96 4.51
C PRO A 81 4.50 -14.02 4.53
N HIS A 82 4.53 -12.95 5.33
CA HIS A 82 3.40 -12.04 5.49
C HIS A 82 3.63 -10.69 4.81
N LEU A 83 2.77 -10.33 3.86
CA LEU A 83 2.78 -9.03 3.17
C LEU A 83 1.43 -8.33 3.25
N SER A 84 1.38 -7.03 2.99
CA SER A 84 0.15 -6.24 2.96
C SER A 84 0.06 -5.42 1.68
N VAL A 85 -1.15 -5.31 1.11
CA VAL A 85 -1.46 -4.40 0.00
C VAL A 85 -2.33 -3.25 0.49
N ASP A 86 -1.86 -2.02 0.29
CA ASP A 86 -2.65 -0.82 0.56
C ASP A 86 -2.20 0.38 -0.30
N LYS A 87 -2.76 1.55 -0.01
CA LYS A 87 -2.52 2.82 -0.70
C LYS A 87 -1.53 3.65 0.12
N ALA A 88 -0.41 4.02 -0.49
CA ALA A 88 0.50 5.05 -0.03
C ALA A 88 0.18 6.41 -0.66
N MET A 89 0.70 7.49 -0.07
CA MET A 89 0.54 8.86 -0.59
C MET A 89 1.86 9.59 -0.77
N VAL A 90 2.12 10.07 -1.99
CA VAL A 90 3.23 10.98 -2.29
C VAL A 90 2.72 12.41 -2.27
N LYS A 91 3.21 13.22 -1.32
CA LYS A 91 2.74 14.60 -1.13
C LYS A 91 3.03 15.45 -2.37
N TYR A 92 1.96 15.91 -3.02
CA TYR A 92 2.05 16.84 -4.14
C TYR A 92 0.81 17.74 -4.17
N LYS A 93 1.02 19.04 -4.40
CA LYS A 93 -0.05 20.06 -4.44
C LYS A 93 -0.06 20.85 -5.74
N GLY A 94 0.80 20.51 -6.71
CA GLY A 94 0.83 21.17 -8.01
C GLY A 94 -0.33 20.73 -8.91
N ARG A 95 -0.38 21.30 -10.12
CA ARG A 95 -1.40 20.99 -11.12
C ARG A 95 -1.04 19.69 -11.83
N LEU A 96 -1.72 18.61 -11.45
CA LEU A 96 -1.61 17.30 -12.09
C LEU A 96 -2.94 16.57 -11.94
N GLY A 97 -3.50 16.07 -13.04
CA GLY A 97 -4.85 15.50 -13.08
C GLY A 97 -5.08 14.25 -12.23
N ILE A 98 -4.00 13.63 -11.73
CA ILE A 98 -4.05 12.41 -10.90
C ILE A 98 -3.85 12.68 -9.41
N VAL A 99 -3.76 13.95 -8.99
CA VAL A 99 -3.72 14.32 -7.57
C VAL A 99 -5.05 13.97 -6.91
N GLN A 100 -4.97 13.17 -5.86
CA GLN A 100 -6.12 12.70 -5.07
C GLN A 100 -6.18 13.43 -3.72
N TYR A 101 -7.40 13.56 -3.20
CA TYR A 101 -7.65 13.95 -1.82
C TYR A 101 -8.13 12.74 -1.02
N MET A 102 -7.37 12.34 0.00
CA MET A 102 -7.67 11.22 0.90
C MET A 102 -7.68 11.72 2.35
N PRO A 103 -8.84 12.11 2.90
CA PRO A 103 -8.92 12.80 4.19
C PRO A 103 -8.40 11.98 5.37
N ASN A 104 -8.47 10.65 5.28
CA ASN A 104 -8.10 9.71 6.33
C ASN A 104 -6.61 9.31 6.33
N LYS A 105 -5.81 9.75 5.34
CA LYS A 105 -4.36 9.49 5.31
C LYS A 105 -3.59 10.70 5.87
N PRO A 106 -2.43 10.50 6.52
CA PRO A 106 -1.62 11.61 7.04
C PRO A 106 -1.24 12.65 5.96
N VAL A 107 -0.92 12.17 4.75
CA VAL A 107 -0.78 13.01 3.57
C VAL A 107 -2.13 13.07 2.84
N LYS A 108 -2.92 14.11 3.15
CA LYS A 108 -4.29 14.23 2.62
C LYS A 108 -4.37 14.53 1.14
N ARG A 109 -3.39 15.21 0.54
CA ARG A 109 -3.41 15.60 -0.88
C ARG A 109 -2.09 15.23 -1.56
N GLY A 110 -2.16 14.46 -2.63
CA GLY A 110 -0.98 13.93 -3.29
C GLY A 110 -1.28 12.92 -4.39
N ILE A 111 -0.23 12.30 -4.90
CA ILE A 111 -0.32 11.20 -5.85
C ILE A 111 -0.54 9.91 -5.04
N LYS A 112 -1.61 9.21 -5.36
CA LYS A 112 -1.94 7.91 -4.77
C LYS A 112 -1.08 6.83 -5.44
N VAL A 113 -0.47 5.98 -4.63
CA VAL A 113 0.33 4.85 -5.10
C VAL A 113 -0.19 3.58 -4.44
N TRP A 114 -0.42 2.51 -5.19
CA TRP A 114 -0.65 1.20 -4.61
C TRP A 114 0.68 0.53 -4.34
N ALA A 115 0.82 -0.12 -3.19
CA ALA A 115 2.04 -0.78 -2.79
C ALA A 115 1.75 -2.14 -2.16
N LEU A 116 2.64 -3.09 -2.41
CA LEU A 116 2.77 -4.36 -1.72
C LEU A 116 4.02 -4.27 -0.86
N CYS A 117 3.84 -4.36 0.47
CA CYS A 117 4.93 -4.24 1.43
C CYS A 117 5.00 -5.46 2.34
N THR A 118 6.21 -5.82 2.78
CA THR A 118 6.37 -6.78 3.89
C THR A 118 5.69 -6.25 5.14
N SER A 119 4.97 -7.11 5.85
CA SER A 119 4.15 -6.69 7.00
C SER A 119 5.00 -6.26 8.21
N PHE A 120 6.17 -6.88 8.40
CA PHE A 120 6.98 -6.69 9.61
C PHE A 120 7.83 -5.42 9.65
N PHE A 121 8.38 -4.99 8.51
CA PHE A 121 9.28 -3.83 8.46
C PHE A 121 9.03 -2.88 7.28
N GLY A 122 7.95 -3.09 6.52
CA GLY A 122 7.50 -2.14 5.50
C GLY A 122 8.42 -2.02 4.28
N TYR A 123 9.19 -3.06 3.95
CA TYR A 123 9.91 -3.10 2.67
C TYR A 123 8.91 -3.13 1.50
N VAL A 124 9.09 -2.23 0.53
CA VAL A 124 8.25 -2.14 -0.65
C VAL A 124 8.71 -3.16 -1.68
N TYR A 125 7.95 -4.24 -1.86
CA TYR A 125 8.25 -5.27 -2.86
C TYR A 125 7.81 -4.86 -4.27
N ASN A 126 6.61 -4.29 -4.38
CA ASN A 126 6.08 -3.83 -5.66
C ASN A 126 5.16 -2.61 -5.46
N PHE A 127 5.02 -1.76 -6.47
CA PHE A 127 4.17 -0.58 -6.42
C PHE A 127 3.76 -0.09 -7.82
N GLU A 128 2.62 0.60 -7.90
CA GLU A 128 2.17 1.28 -9.12
C GLU A 128 1.40 2.56 -8.77
N PRO A 129 1.74 3.71 -9.38
CA PRO A 129 0.96 4.93 -9.23
C PRO A 129 -0.44 4.80 -9.84
N TYR A 130 -1.44 5.33 -9.14
CA TYR A 130 -2.79 5.42 -9.70
C TYR A 130 -2.90 6.61 -10.64
N CYS A 131 -3.14 6.34 -11.92
CA CYS A 131 -3.29 7.38 -12.95
C CYS A 131 -4.69 7.43 -13.59
N GLY A 132 -5.71 6.86 -12.94
CA GLY A 132 -7.07 6.79 -13.47
C GLY A 132 -7.12 5.95 -14.75
N LYS A 133 -7.72 6.48 -15.82
CA LYS A 133 -7.80 5.79 -17.13
C LYS A 133 -6.49 5.81 -17.92
N ARG A 134 -5.47 6.54 -17.44
CA ARG A 134 -4.18 6.72 -18.12
C ARG A 134 -3.04 6.00 -17.39
N ASP A 135 -3.34 4.92 -16.67
CA ASP A 135 -2.31 4.03 -16.13
C ASP A 135 -2.02 2.84 -17.08
N LYS A 136 -0.93 2.10 -16.82
CA LYS A 136 -0.54 0.88 -17.54
C LYS A 136 -1.07 -0.39 -16.86
N LEU A 137 -1.90 -0.25 -15.82
CA LEU A 137 -2.37 -1.39 -15.07
C LEU A 137 -3.42 -2.15 -15.90
N PRO A 138 -3.19 -3.44 -16.23
CA PRO A 138 -4.19 -4.23 -16.94
C PRO A 138 -5.51 -4.24 -16.17
N ARG A 139 -6.62 -3.92 -16.83
CA ARG A 139 -7.95 -3.90 -16.22
C ARG A 139 -8.65 -5.22 -16.48
N SER A 140 -9.12 -5.86 -15.40
CA SER A 140 -9.96 -7.05 -15.44
C SER A 140 -11.42 -6.67 -15.22
N ASP A 141 -12.34 -7.45 -15.82
CA ASP A 141 -13.78 -7.36 -15.58
C ASP A 141 -14.17 -7.65 -14.12
N ASN A 142 -13.27 -8.26 -13.35
CA ASN A 142 -13.41 -8.45 -11.89
C ASN A 142 -13.18 -7.15 -11.09
N GLY A 143 -12.86 -6.05 -11.78
CA GLY A 143 -12.78 -4.71 -11.22
C GLY A 143 -11.36 -4.28 -10.82
N LEU A 144 -11.27 -3.02 -10.39
CA LEU A 144 -10.00 -2.36 -10.11
C LEU A 144 -9.24 -3.00 -8.93
N GLY A 145 -9.94 -3.37 -7.86
CA GLY A 145 -9.32 -3.99 -6.68
C GLY A 145 -8.62 -5.31 -7.01
N TYR A 146 -9.29 -6.16 -7.80
CA TYR A 146 -8.73 -7.40 -8.33
C TYR A 146 -7.48 -7.12 -9.17
N SER A 147 -7.62 -6.23 -10.15
CA SER A 147 -6.53 -5.87 -11.09
C SER A 147 -5.26 -5.40 -10.36
N VAL A 148 -5.43 -4.58 -9.32
CA VAL A 148 -4.31 -4.05 -8.52
C VAL A 148 -3.59 -5.14 -7.75
N VAL A 149 -4.33 -6.01 -7.04
CA VAL A 149 -3.70 -7.06 -6.24
C VAL A 149 -2.98 -8.06 -7.16
N THR A 150 -3.65 -8.52 -8.22
CA THR A 150 -3.05 -9.44 -9.20
C THR A 150 -1.78 -8.87 -9.83
N PHE A 151 -1.76 -7.57 -10.18
CA PHE A 151 -0.56 -6.91 -10.68
C PHE A 151 0.56 -6.89 -9.64
N LEU A 152 0.25 -6.48 -8.41
CA LEU A 152 1.25 -6.30 -7.37
C LEU A 152 1.88 -7.64 -6.93
N THR A 153 1.11 -8.73 -6.96
CA THR A 153 1.56 -10.06 -6.54
C THR A 153 2.06 -10.94 -7.69
N LYS A 154 2.13 -10.44 -8.93
CA LYS A 154 2.44 -11.24 -10.13
C LYS A 154 3.74 -12.06 -10.01
N ASN A 155 4.77 -11.49 -9.38
CA ASN A 155 6.08 -12.12 -9.21
C ASN A 155 6.33 -12.57 -7.77
N LEU A 156 5.28 -12.72 -6.96
CA LEU A 156 5.42 -13.21 -5.60
C LEU A 156 5.50 -14.75 -5.62
N SER A 157 6.48 -15.33 -4.94
CA SER A 157 6.62 -16.78 -4.85
C SER A 157 5.47 -17.41 -4.04
N LYS A 158 5.25 -18.72 -4.23
CA LYS A 158 4.17 -19.46 -3.54
C LYS A 158 4.41 -19.54 -2.04
N GLY A 159 3.35 -19.70 -1.26
CA GLY A 159 3.41 -19.86 0.20
C GLY A 159 3.30 -18.55 0.98
N HIS A 160 3.32 -17.40 0.30
CA HIS A 160 3.08 -16.11 0.91
C HIS A 160 1.61 -15.90 1.30
N HIS A 161 1.39 -15.10 2.34
CA HIS A 161 0.09 -14.65 2.82
C HIS A 161 -0.02 -13.13 2.71
N ILE A 162 -0.94 -12.65 1.86
CA ILE A 162 -1.20 -11.23 1.68
C ILE A 162 -2.40 -10.75 2.51
N TYR A 163 -2.26 -9.60 3.15
CA TYR A 163 -3.32 -8.94 3.90
C TYR A 163 -3.80 -7.73 3.12
N ILE A 164 -5.12 -7.68 2.87
CA ILE A 164 -5.71 -6.69 1.98
C ILE A 164 -6.95 -6.03 2.59
N ASP A 165 -7.21 -4.78 2.23
CA ASP A 165 -8.40 -4.07 2.73
C ASP A 165 -9.70 -4.48 2.00
N ARG A 166 -10.81 -3.95 2.51
CA ARG A 166 -12.15 -4.14 1.92
C ARG A 166 -12.34 -3.62 0.50
N PHE A 167 -11.50 -2.68 0.04
CA PHE A 167 -11.57 -2.19 -1.34
C PHE A 167 -11.06 -3.25 -2.32
N TYR A 168 -10.08 -4.06 -1.92
CA TYR A 168 -9.52 -5.14 -2.74
C TYR A 168 -10.29 -6.47 -2.60
N THR A 169 -10.73 -6.78 -1.39
CA THR A 169 -11.26 -8.12 -1.04
C THR A 169 -12.50 -8.50 -1.85
N SER A 170 -12.43 -9.66 -2.53
CA SER A 170 -13.54 -10.31 -3.24
C SER A 170 -13.36 -11.82 -3.27
N VAL A 171 -14.46 -12.57 -3.45
CA VAL A 171 -14.45 -14.04 -3.55
C VAL A 171 -13.60 -14.51 -4.72
N VAL A 172 -13.76 -13.89 -5.90
CA VAL A 172 -13.00 -14.24 -7.11
C VAL A 172 -11.50 -14.05 -6.91
N LEU A 173 -11.10 -12.92 -6.31
CA LEU A 173 -9.69 -12.65 -6.00
C LEU A 173 -9.10 -13.71 -5.07
N MET A 174 -9.81 -14.08 -4.00
CA MET A 174 -9.37 -15.10 -3.06
C MET A 174 -9.14 -16.47 -3.72
N LYS A 175 -10.04 -16.88 -4.61
CA LYS A 175 -9.93 -18.13 -5.37
C LYS A 175 -8.71 -18.12 -6.30
N ASP A 176 -8.52 -17.05 -7.06
CA ASP A 176 -7.43 -16.98 -8.04
C ASP A 176 -6.04 -16.85 -7.41
N LEU A 177 -5.94 -16.14 -6.27
CA LEU A 177 -4.72 -16.11 -5.48
C LEU A 177 -4.37 -17.50 -4.94
N LEU A 178 -5.37 -18.24 -4.44
CA LEU A 178 -5.15 -19.60 -3.93
C LEU A 178 -4.65 -20.53 -5.04
N LYS A 179 -5.25 -20.46 -6.24
CA LYS A 179 -4.78 -21.21 -7.43
C LYS A 179 -3.33 -20.88 -7.79
N SER A 180 -2.91 -19.64 -7.54
CA SER A 180 -1.53 -19.19 -7.74
C SER A 180 -0.60 -19.57 -6.58
N GLY A 181 -1.09 -20.27 -5.56
CA GLY A 181 -0.32 -20.65 -4.37
C GLY A 181 -0.10 -19.51 -3.37
N ILE A 182 -0.91 -18.45 -3.44
CA ILE A 182 -0.84 -17.27 -2.57
C ILE A 182 -2.05 -17.27 -1.63
N TYR A 183 -1.78 -17.26 -0.34
CA TYR A 183 -2.79 -17.08 0.69
C TYR A 183 -3.14 -15.60 0.84
N ALA A 184 -4.37 -15.32 1.26
CA ALA A 184 -4.90 -13.99 1.43
C ALA A 184 -5.93 -13.94 2.55
N SER A 185 -5.94 -12.82 3.28
CA SER A 185 -6.99 -12.47 4.22
C SER A 185 -7.30 -10.99 4.11
N GLY A 186 -8.59 -10.65 4.16
CA GLY A 186 -8.99 -9.26 4.12
C GLY A 186 -10.36 -9.02 4.72
N THR A 187 -10.57 -7.81 5.22
CA THR A 187 -11.91 -7.36 5.57
C THR A 187 -12.75 -7.29 4.30
N VAL A 188 -14.03 -7.66 4.35
CA VAL A 188 -14.91 -7.69 3.17
C VAL A 188 -16.16 -6.86 3.39
N ASN A 189 -16.62 -6.19 2.33
CA ASN A 189 -17.95 -5.59 2.33
C ASN A 189 -18.99 -6.69 2.05
N THR A 190 -20.03 -6.80 2.89
CA THR A 190 -21.08 -7.81 2.76
C THR A 190 -21.88 -7.72 1.47
N ASN A 191 -21.82 -6.59 0.75
CA ASN A 191 -22.49 -6.39 -0.53
C ASN A 191 -21.64 -6.86 -1.74
N ARG A 192 -20.48 -7.50 -1.52
CA ARG A 192 -19.66 -8.05 -2.61
C ARG A 192 -20.39 -9.23 -3.27
N LYS A 193 -20.21 -9.35 -4.59
CA LYS A 193 -20.73 -10.49 -5.37
C LYS A 193 -20.19 -11.82 -4.81
N PHE A 194 -20.98 -12.87 -4.98
CA PHE A 194 -20.69 -14.25 -4.57
C PHE A 194 -20.58 -14.50 -3.06
N LEU A 195 -20.89 -13.50 -2.23
CA LEU A 195 -21.19 -13.76 -0.82
C LEU A 195 -22.66 -14.20 -0.67
N PRO A 196 -22.98 -15.08 0.30
CA PRO A 196 -24.36 -15.44 0.61
C PRO A 196 -25.21 -14.21 0.91
N THR A 197 -26.40 -14.11 0.33
CA THR A 197 -27.27 -12.91 0.45
C THR A 197 -27.70 -12.62 1.88
N ASN A 198 -27.80 -13.66 2.71
CA ASN A 198 -28.13 -13.59 4.13
C ASN A 198 -26.94 -13.18 5.01
N ILE A 199 -25.71 -13.10 4.49
CA ILE A 199 -24.53 -12.82 5.32
C ILE A 199 -24.59 -11.44 5.98
N LYS A 200 -25.20 -10.46 5.31
CA LYS A 200 -25.42 -9.11 5.83
C LYS A 200 -26.36 -9.06 7.04
N ASN A 201 -27.20 -10.10 7.20
CA ASN A 201 -28.16 -10.22 8.29
C ASN A 201 -27.56 -10.95 9.50
N VAL A 202 -26.33 -11.47 9.39
CA VAL A 202 -25.67 -12.14 10.51
C VAL A 202 -25.40 -11.12 11.61
N LYS A 203 -26.05 -11.34 12.76
CA LYS A 203 -25.86 -10.60 14.00
C LYS A 203 -25.35 -11.54 15.06
N LEU A 204 -24.39 -11.06 15.84
CA LEU A 204 -23.80 -11.78 16.94
C LEU A 204 -24.32 -11.18 18.24
N ALA A 205 -24.75 -12.02 19.19
CA ALA A 205 -25.34 -11.57 20.45
C ALA A 205 -24.30 -10.85 21.31
N ASP A 206 -23.22 -11.54 21.62
CA ASP A 206 -22.21 -11.06 22.56
C ASP A 206 -21.02 -10.41 21.86
N ASN A 207 -20.43 -9.41 22.51
CA ASN A 207 -19.11 -8.92 22.11
C ASN A 207 -18.07 -10.04 22.25
N ALA A 208 -17.03 -10.01 21.42
CA ALA A 208 -16.00 -11.04 21.32
C ALA A 208 -16.46 -12.39 20.73
N SER A 209 -17.76 -12.60 20.51
CA SER A 209 -18.23 -13.78 19.81
C SER A 209 -17.90 -13.75 18.31
N SER A 210 -17.85 -14.94 17.69
CA SER A 210 -17.55 -15.09 16.28
C SER A 210 -18.27 -16.28 15.65
N LYS A 211 -18.50 -16.20 14.34
CA LYS A 211 -19.02 -17.29 13.53
C LYS A 211 -18.19 -17.42 12.25
N CYS A 212 -17.77 -18.64 11.92
CA CYS A 212 -17.06 -18.93 10.68
C CYS A 212 -17.98 -19.72 9.74
N PHE A 213 -18.05 -19.26 8.49
CA PHE A 213 -18.72 -19.93 7.39
C PHE A 213 -17.66 -20.43 6.43
N GLN A 214 -17.80 -21.67 5.96
CA GLN A 214 -16.90 -22.27 4.99
C GLN A 214 -17.63 -22.45 3.67
N CYS A 215 -16.97 -22.14 2.55
CA CYS A 215 -17.53 -22.40 1.23
C CYS A 215 -17.52 -23.91 0.96
N ILE A 216 -18.66 -24.45 0.51
CA ILE A 216 -18.81 -25.88 0.22
C ILE A 216 -17.96 -26.27 -1.01
N GLU A 217 -18.01 -25.46 -2.06
CA GLU A 217 -17.28 -25.71 -3.33
C GLU A 217 -15.77 -25.48 -3.19
N GLU A 218 -15.36 -24.60 -2.28
CA GLU A 218 -13.96 -24.21 -2.07
C GLU A 218 -13.65 -24.22 -0.57
N PRO A 219 -13.36 -25.37 0.05
CA PRO A 219 -13.23 -25.50 1.50
C PRO A 219 -12.17 -24.59 2.13
N ASN A 220 -11.15 -24.19 1.37
CA ASN A 220 -10.12 -23.25 1.84
C ASN A 220 -10.65 -21.81 1.98
N LEU A 221 -11.76 -21.47 1.31
CA LEU A 221 -12.39 -20.17 1.38
C LEU A 221 -13.34 -20.09 2.58
N THR A 222 -12.97 -19.28 3.56
CA THR A 222 -13.74 -19.03 4.77
C THR A 222 -14.18 -17.57 4.85
N CYS A 223 -15.39 -17.36 5.38
CA CYS A 223 -15.87 -16.06 5.81
C CYS A 223 -16.11 -16.06 7.31
N THR A 224 -15.31 -15.28 8.04
CA THR A 224 -15.40 -15.15 9.49
C THR A 224 -16.06 -13.84 9.86
N VAL A 225 -17.06 -13.91 10.73
CA VAL A 225 -17.71 -12.76 11.35
C VAL A 225 -17.25 -12.69 12.80
N TRP A 226 -16.73 -11.54 13.21
CA TRP A 226 -16.35 -11.29 14.60
C TRP A 226 -16.98 -10.00 15.08
N LYS A 227 -17.62 -10.03 16.25
CA LYS A 227 -18.19 -8.83 16.87
C LYS A 227 -17.19 -8.26 17.85
N ASP A 228 -16.52 -7.20 17.41
CA ASP A 228 -15.82 -6.31 18.34
C ASP A 228 -16.83 -5.32 18.94
N LYS A 229 -16.78 -4.04 18.53
CA LYS A 229 -17.87 -3.08 18.77
C LYS A 229 -19.03 -3.21 17.77
N LYS A 230 -18.70 -3.68 16.57
CA LYS A 230 -19.59 -3.94 15.44
C LYS A 230 -19.12 -5.22 14.76
N GLU A 231 -19.98 -5.84 13.98
CA GLU A 231 -19.60 -7.00 13.19
C GLU A 231 -18.57 -6.62 12.12
N ILE A 232 -17.45 -7.35 12.14
CA ILE A 232 -16.39 -7.28 11.13
C ILE A 232 -16.42 -8.60 10.37
N PHE A 233 -16.50 -8.50 9.05
CA PHE A 233 -16.48 -9.64 8.14
C PHE A 233 -15.10 -9.75 7.53
N LEU A 234 -14.48 -10.91 7.66
CA LEU A 234 -13.21 -11.25 7.02
C LEU A 234 -13.42 -12.39 6.04
N LEU A 235 -12.79 -12.30 4.88
CA LEU A 235 -12.69 -13.36 3.90
C LEU A 235 -11.23 -13.84 3.87
N SER A 236 -11.02 -15.15 3.81
CA SER A 236 -9.69 -15.73 3.68
C SER A 236 -9.70 -17.02 2.90
N ASN A 237 -8.61 -17.30 2.16
CA ASN A 237 -8.40 -18.56 1.44
C ASN A 237 -7.35 -19.48 2.11
N GLY A 238 -6.91 -19.14 3.33
CA GLY A 238 -5.84 -19.87 4.04
C GLY A 238 -5.99 -19.88 5.55
N ALA A 239 -7.03 -19.23 6.10
CA ALA A 239 -7.27 -19.19 7.53
C ALA A 239 -8.12 -20.38 8.00
N LYS A 240 -7.67 -21.04 9.07
CA LYS A 240 -8.44 -22.02 9.82
C LYS A 240 -9.38 -21.32 10.80
N ASN A 241 -10.49 -21.99 11.16
CA ASN A 241 -11.40 -21.53 12.21
C ASN A 241 -10.80 -21.78 13.60
N GLU A 242 -9.80 -20.99 13.96
CA GLU A 242 -9.13 -21.03 15.25
C GLU A 242 -9.47 -19.78 16.06
N ILE A 243 -9.65 -19.94 17.38
CA ILE A 243 -9.83 -18.84 18.31
C ILE A 243 -8.50 -18.57 19.02
N THR A 244 -8.24 -17.29 19.27
CA THR A 244 -7.09 -16.81 20.04
C THR A 244 -7.53 -15.70 20.99
N THR A 245 -6.58 -15.16 21.74
CA THR A 245 -6.80 -14.05 22.66
C THR A 245 -5.85 -12.92 22.34
N VAL A 246 -6.38 -11.70 22.25
CA VAL A 246 -5.59 -10.49 22.03
C VAL A 246 -5.64 -9.57 23.24
N LYS A 247 -4.50 -8.97 23.55
CA LYS A 247 -4.37 -7.94 24.59
C LYS A 247 -4.95 -6.63 24.07
N ARG A 248 -5.83 -6.00 24.85
CA ARG A 248 -6.45 -4.71 24.52
C ARG A 248 -6.35 -3.75 25.69
N ARG A 249 -6.28 -2.45 25.39
CA ARG A 249 -6.55 -1.40 26.38
C ARG A 249 -8.00 -0.94 26.25
N ILE A 250 -8.77 -1.10 27.32
CA ILE A 250 -10.16 -0.63 27.43
C ILE A 250 -10.23 0.26 28.68
N GLY A 251 -10.52 1.55 28.51
CA GLY A 251 -10.62 2.49 29.63
C GLY A 251 -9.32 2.65 30.45
N GLY A 252 -8.15 2.51 29.82
CA GLY A 252 -6.84 2.57 30.49
C GLY A 252 -6.35 1.22 31.06
N ASN A 253 -7.26 0.29 31.34
CA ASN A 253 -6.95 -1.05 31.83
C ASN A 253 -6.61 -2.01 30.69
N VAL A 254 -5.73 -2.96 30.97
CA VAL A 254 -5.44 -4.07 30.08
C VAL A 254 -6.50 -5.14 30.26
N SER A 255 -7.17 -5.51 29.18
CA SER A 255 -8.08 -6.65 29.12
C SER A 255 -7.67 -7.62 28.02
N TYR A 256 -8.13 -8.86 28.14
CA TYR A 256 -7.92 -9.91 27.15
C TYR A 256 -9.25 -10.21 26.49
N VAL A 257 -9.26 -10.20 25.15
CA VAL A 257 -10.48 -10.39 24.36
C VAL A 257 -10.27 -11.58 23.44
N THR A 258 -11.21 -12.52 23.47
CA THR A 258 -11.24 -13.64 22.53
C THR A 258 -11.59 -13.15 21.13
N CYS A 259 -10.88 -13.65 20.13
CA CYS A 259 -11.16 -13.34 18.74
C CYS A 259 -10.70 -14.48 17.82
N PRO A 260 -11.24 -14.55 16.60
CA PRO A 260 -10.71 -15.44 15.58
C PRO A 260 -9.25 -15.12 15.29
N LYS A 261 -8.43 -16.16 15.11
CA LYS A 261 -7.02 -16.04 14.75
C LYS A 261 -6.83 -15.21 13.48
N VAL A 262 -7.70 -15.37 12.47
CA VAL A 262 -7.67 -14.56 11.25
C VAL A 262 -7.81 -13.05 11.53
N SER A 263 -8.60 -12.66 12.54
CA SER A 263 -8.75 -11.26 12.94
C SER A 263 -7.50 -10.74 13.65
N ALA A 264 -6.88 -11.58 14.49
CA ALA A 264 -5.61 -11.26 15.15
C ALA A 264 -4.48 -11.10 14.12
N ASP A 265 -4.33 -12.05 13.21
CA ASP A 265 -3.32 -12.03 12.15
C ASP A 265 -3.54 -10.85 11.19
N TYR A 266 -4.79 -10.57 10.81
CA TYR A 266 -5.12 -9.39 9.99
C TYR A 266 -4.64 -8.08 10.64
N ASN A 267 -4.97 -7.87 11.92
CA ASN A 267 -4.57 -6.66 12.64
C ASN A 267 -3.05 -6.57 12.82
N LYS A 268 -2.37 -7.72 12.96
CA LYS A 268 -0.91 -7.79 13.10
C LYS A 268 -0.19 -7.43 11.80
N TYR A 269 -0.72 -7.87 10.65
CA TYR A 269 0.03 -7.86 9.40
C TYR A 269 -0.44 -6.85 8.34
N MET A 270 -1.65 -6.30 8.43
CA MET A 270 -2.18 -5.34 7.44
C MET A 270 -1.37 -4.02 7.34
N GLY A 271 -0.57 -3.67 8.37
CA GLY A 271 0.08 -2.37 8.51
C GLY A 271 1.38 -2.14 7.72
N GLY A 272 1.82 -3.08 6.87
CA GLY A 272 3.13 -3.00 6.21
C GLY A 272 3.32 -1.75 5.34
N VAL A 273 2.29 -1.33 4.59
CA VAL A 273 2.36 -0.10 3.76
C VAL A 273 2.40 1.15 4.63
N ASP A 274 1.61 1.21 5.70
CA ASP A 274 1.62 2.36 6.62
C ASP A 274 2.98 2.50 7.33
N LEU A 275 3.63 1.37 7.65
CA LEU A 275 4.99 1.35 8.21
C LEU A 275 6.02 1.90 7.22
N ALA A 276 5.92 1.53 5.93
CA ALA A 276 6.76 2.08 4.86
C ALA A 276 6.59 3.62 4.75
N ASP A 277 5.34 4.10 4.75
CA ASP A 277 5.02 5.53 4.70
C ASP A 277 5.54 6.27 5.94
N GLN A 278 5.48 5.65 7.12
CA GLN A 278 6.02 6.20 8.37
C GLN A 278 7.54 6.38 8.29
N TYR A 279 8.30 5.36 7.86
CA TYR A 279 9.75 5.48 7.72
C TYR A 279 10.15 6.57 6.72
N ARG A 280 9.44 6.65 5.60
CA ARG A 280 9.67 7.68 4.59
C ARG A 280 9.44 9.10 5.14
N LYS A 281 8.51 9.26 6.08
CA LYS A 281 8.21 10.55 6.74
C LYS A 281 9.33 10.98 7.70
N TYR A 282 9.92 10.05 8.45
CA TYR A 282 11.01 10.37 9.38
C TYR A 282 12.20 10.99 8.66
N TYR A 283 12.61 10.40 7.54
CA TYR A 283 13.76 10.86 6.76
C TYR A 283 13.36 11.58 5.46
N ASP A 284 12.24 12.31 5.48
CA ASP A 284 11.70 12.95 4.27
C ASP A 284 12.73 13.87 3.57
N ILE A 285 13.00 13.58 2.30
CA ILE A 285 13.87 14.37 1.42
C ILE A 285 13.08 15.25 0.44
N SER A 286 11.75 15.19 0.47
CA SER A 286 10.88 15.90 -0.45
C SER A 286 11.09 17.42 -0.37
N ARG A 287 11.12 18.07 -1.53
CA ARG A 287 11.27 19.53 -1.66
C ARG A 287 10.10 20.11 -2.44
N LYS A 288 9.84 21.41 -2.23
CA LYS A 288 8.85 22.14 -3.02
C LYS A 288 9.32 22.17 -4.48
N SER A 289 8.58 21.51 -5.35
CA SER A 289 8.83 21.45 -6.79
C SER A 289 7.58 21.87 -7.56
N ARG A 290 7.79 22.47 -8.74
CA ARG A 290 6.73 22.68 -9.75
C ARG A 290 6.61 21.50 -10.72
N LYS A 291 7.66 20.68 -10.82
CA LYS A 291 7.66 19.41 -11.55
C LYS A 291 7.15 18.33 -10.60
N TRP A 292 6.20 17.52 -11.08
CA TRP A 292 5.74 16.33 -10.37
C TRP A 292 6.74 15.19 -10.50
#